data_AF-A0A8T2PBT5-F1
#
_entry.id   AF-A0A8T2PBT5-F1
#
_cell.length_a   1.000
_cell.length_b   1.000
_cell.length_c   1.000
_cell.angle_alpha   90.00
_cell.angle_beta   90.00
_cell.angle_gamma   90.00
#
_symmetry.space_group_name_H-M   'P 1'
#
loop_
_entity.id
_entity.type
_entity.pdbx_description
1 polymer ?
#
loop_
_entity_poly.entity_id
_entity_poly.type
_entity_poly.pdbx_seq_one_letter_code
_entity_poly.pdbx_strand_id
1 'polypeptide(L)'
;MALRVIRLFIRSDAAAFKIGSTVQTARIHSGAPRNLRYGWWAYALGERTSSRFKENSKIITIDGNLASGKGALAQKLADKLGMLYMPEPDVHYLERVKGETELQDSRFTGDCSLEKFYTDPKAKDGNAYRLQSRMYLIRLIQYSDAIEHLLSTGQGVVLERSPYSDMVFLDAMFKQGYIRKQCVEHYNEIKDISICEFLPPHLVIYVDLPAEEVQKKLKQMGKVRETAVL
;
A
#
# COMPACT_ATOMS: atom_id res chain seq x y z
N MET A 1 49.74 -60.97 -18.08
CA MET A 1 49.94 -59.58 -17.61
C MET A 1 49.95 -58.65 -18.83
N ALA A 2 48.84 -57.95 -19.11
CA ALA A 2 48.80 -56.64 -19.77
C ALA A 2 47.34 -56.26 -20.08
N LEU A 3 46.91 -55.14 -19.52
CA LEU A 3 45.53 -54.63 -19.49
C LEU A 3 45.09 -54.03 -20.83
N ARG A 4 43.81 -54.25 -21.18
CA ARG A 4 43.06 -53.44 -22.15
C ARG A 4 42.68 -52.10 -21.51
N VAL A 5 43.18 -51.01 -22.08
CA VAL A 5 42.81 -49.63 -21.70
C VAL A 5 41.57 -49.23 -22.49
N ILE A 6 40.44 -49.03 -21.80
CA ILE A 6 39.22 -48.45 -22.38
C ILE A 6 39.31 -46.93 -22.16
N ARG A 7 39.42 -46.17 -23.26
CA ARG A 7 39.32 -44.69 -23.25
C ARG A 7 37.84 -44.31 -23.09
N LEU A 8 37.49 -43.71 -21.94
CA LEU A 8 36.23 -43.01 -21.77
C LEU A 8 36.29 -41.64 -22.47
N PHE A 9 35.48 -41.46 -23.50
CA PHE A 9 35.20 -40.15 -24.09
C PHE A 9 34.21 -39.40 -23.18
N ILE A 10 34.69 -38.36 -22.50
CA ILE A 10 33.83 -37.40 -21.78
C ILE A 10 33.34 -36.37 -22.81
N ARG A 11 32.04 -36.36 -23.06
CA ARG A 11 31.34 -35.36 -23.88
C ARG A 11 31.28 -34.06 -23.08
N SER A 12 31.96 -33.02 -23.55
CA SER A 12 31.92 -31.68 -22.96
C SER A 12 30.69 -30.94 -23.49
N ASP A 13 29.59 -30.94 -22.73
CA ASP A 13 28.47 -30.03 -22.97
C ASP A 13 28.71 -28.75 -22.17
N ALA A 14 28.99 -27.67 -22.90
CA ALA A 14 29.11 -26.33 -22.35
C ALA A 14 27.72 -25.80 -21.95
N ALA A 15 27.40 -25.89 -20.66
CA ALA A 15 26.25 -25.20 -20.09
C ALA A 15 26.56 -23.70 -19.97
N ALA A 16 26.02 -22.91 -20.90
CA ALA A 16 26.07 -21.45 -20.85
C ALA A 16 25.30 -20.94 -19.61
N PHE A 17 26.04 -20.47 -18.61
CA PHE A 17 25.50 -19.80 -17.44
C PHE A 17 24.98 -18.41 -17.86
N LYS A 18 23.69 -18.30 -18.19
CA LYS A 18 23.03 -16.99 -18.30
C LYS A 18 22.82 -16.45 -16.89
N ILE A 19 23.64 -15.47 -16.51
CA ILE A 19 23.42 -14.64 -15.33
C ILE A 19 22.20 -13.76 -15.60
N GLY A 20 21.02 -14.28 -15.29
CA GLY A 20 19.80 -13.49 -15.17
C GLY A 20 19.80 -12.83 -13.81
N SER A 21 19.87 -11.50 -13.77
CA SER A 21 19.62 -10.72 -12.55
C SER A 21 18.16 -10.90 -12.13
N THR A 22 17.90 -11.86 -11.26
CA THR A 22 16.62 -11.99 -10.57
C THR A 22 16.51 -10.87 -9.54
N VAL A 23 15.85 -9.78 -9.93
CA VAL A 23 15.35 -8.80 -8.96
C VAL A 23 14.38 -9.54 -8.05
N GLN A 24 14.75 -9.71 -6.79
CA GLN A 24 13.85 -10.25 -5.78
C GLN A 24 12.70 -9.26 -5.59
N THR A 25 11.57 -9.53 -6.26
CA THR A 25 10.33 -8.84 -5.98
C THR A 25 9.85 -9.32 -4.61
N ALA A 26 10.02 -8.48 -3.58
CA ALA A 26 9.43 -8.74 -2.27
C ALA A 26 7.92 -8.89 -2.44
N ARG A 27 7.39 -10.06 -2.10
CA ARG A 27 5.94 -10.31 -2.00
C ARG A 27 5.58 -10.12 -0.54
N ILE A 28 4.62 -9.21 -0.28
CA ILE A 28 4.10 -8.94 1.07
C ILE A 28 3.54 -10.24 1.65
N HIS A 29 3.97 -10.60 2.86
CA HIS A 29 3.80 -11.93 3.45
C HIS A 29 2.62 -11.96 4.44
N SER A 30 1.44 -12.41 4.02
CA SER A 30 0.31 -12.61 4.94
C SER A 30 -0.45 -13.94 4.80
N GLY A 31 0.25 -15.02 4.42
CA GLY A 31 -0.25 -16.39 4.51
C GLY A 31 0.73 -17.29 5.29
N ALA A 32 0.23 -18.30 6.03
CA ALA A 32 1.09 -19.31 6.64
C ALA A 32 1.48 -20.34 5.55
N PRO A 33 2.75 -20.34 5.12
CA PRO A 33 3.81 -21.01 5.87
C PRO A 33 4.94 -20.06 6.25
N ARG A 34 5.46 -20.22 7.47
CA ARG A 34 6.57 -19.46 8.06
C ARG A 34 7.83 -19.53 7.19
N ASN A 35 8.01 -18.55 6.30
CA ASN A 35 9.32 -18.15 5.84
C ASN A 35 9.90 -17.21 6.90
N LEU A 36 11.02 -17.64 7.51
CA LEU A 36 11.80 -17.01 8.60
C LEU A 36 11.33 -15.63 9.08
N ARG A 37 10.76 -15.57 10.30
CA ARG A 37 10.53 -14.32 11.02
C ARG A 37 11.88 -13.71 11.40
N TYR A 38 12.15 -12.48 10.94
CA TYR A 38 13.18 -11.66 11.56
C TYR A 38 12.91 -11.60 13.07
N GLY A 39 13.95 -11.85 13.86
CA GLY A 39 13.84 -11.98 15.29
C GLY A 39 15.17 -11.71 15.96
N TRP A 40 15.20 -11.87 17.28
CA TRP A 40 16.39 -11.53 18.07
C TRP A 40 17.65 -12.26 17.59
N TRP A 41 17.54 -13.53 17.20
CA TRP A 41 18.67 -14.30 16.68
C TRP A 41 19.21 -13.76 15.36
N ALA A 42 18.35 -13.37 14.42
CA ALA A 42 18.77 -12.75 13.17
C ALA A 42 19.54 -11.45 13.42
N TYR A 43 19.01 -10.61 14.32
CA TYR A 43 19.66 -9.37 14.73
C TYR A 43 21.01 -9.59 15.43
N ALA A 44 21.09 -10.56 16.33
CA ALA A 44 22.30 -10.92 17.07
C ALA A 44 23.38 -11.51 16.14
N LEU A 45 22.97 -12.31 15.16
CA LEU A 45 23.85 -12.91 14.13
C LEU A 45 24.33 -11.89 13.08
N GLY A 46 23.95 -10.62 13.20
CA GLY A 46 24.48 -9.52 12.38
C GLY A 46 23.56 -9.04 11.26
N GLU A 47 22.33 -9.54 11.17
CA GLU A 47 21.34 -9.00 10.25
C GLU A 47 20.82 -7.64 10.77
N ARG A 48 21.54 -6.57 10.43
CA ARG A 48 21.18 -5.18 10.79
C ARG A 48 20.44 -4.51 9.63
N THR A 49 19.40 -3.75 9.96
CA THR A 49 18.64 -2.96 8.96
C THR A 49 19.48 -1.80 8.41
N SER A 50 20.35 -1.21 9.24
CA SER A 50 21.17 -0.05 8.87
C SER A 50 22.16 -0.33 7.74
N SER A 51 22.65 -1.57 7.59
CA SER A 51 23.57 -1.93 6.50
C SER A 51 22.89 -2.00 5.14
N ARG A 52 21.56 -2.09 5.10
CA ARG A 52 20.76 -2.16 3.87
C ARG A 52 20.33 -0.78 3.37
N PHE A 53 20.37 0.24 4.23
CA PHE A 53 19.94 1.58 3.88
C PHE A 53 20.92 2.27 2.92
N LYS A 54 20.34 2.85 1.88
CA LYS A 54 20.95 3.69 0.86
C LYS A 54 20.36 5.10 0.98
N GLU A 55 20.91 6.05 0.21
CA GLU A 55 20.39 7.42 0.18
C GLU A 55 18.91 7.48 -0.23
N ASN A 56 18.49 6.59 -1.14
CA ASN A 56 17.12 6.49 -1.65
C ASN A 56 16.18 5.64 -0.76
N SER A 57 16.63 5.18 0.42
CA SER A 57 15.80 4.44 1.38
C SER A 57 14.88 5.39 2.15
N LYS A 58 13.91 5.97 1.45
CA LYS A 58 12.95 6.94 1.99
C LYS A 58 11.53 6.47 1.71
N ILE A 59 10.62 6.89 2.58
CA ILE A 59 9.17 6.76 2.35
C ILE A 59 8.68 8.11 1.85
N ILE A 60 8.18 8.13 0.62
CA ILE A 60 7.62 9.34 -0.01
C ILE A 60 6.13 9.10 -0.18
N THR A 61 5.30 10.02 0.30
CA THR A 61 3.84 9.95 0.16
C THR A 61 3.38 11.06 -0.76
N ILE A 62 2.53 10.72 -1.73
CA ILE A 62 1.92 11.69 -2.63
C ILE A 62 0.47 11.88 -2.21
N ASP A 63 0.19 13.09 -1.75
CA ASP A 63 -1.12 13.53 -1.30
C ASP A 63 -1.75 14.46 -2.33
N GLY A 64 -3.07 14.52 -2.33
CA GLY A 64 -3.80 15.36 -3.28
C GLY A 64 -5.28 15.01 -3.36
N ASN A 65 -6.03 15.93 -3.98
CA ASN A 65 -7.47 15.79 -4.15
C ASN A 65 -7.83 14.61 -5.08
N LEU A 66 -9.10 14.21 -5.08
CA LEU A 66 -9.63 13.20 -6.01
C LEU A 66 -9.35 13.62 -7.47
N ALA A 67 -9.09 12.65 -8.35
CA ALA A 67 -8.79 12.88 -9.77
C ALA A 67 -7.61 13.83 -10.09
N SER A 68 -6.69 14.09 -9.14
CA SER A 68 -5.52 14.96 -9.38
C SER A 68 -4.40 14.32 -10.24
N GLY A 69 -4.56 13.05 -10.65
CA GLY A 69 -3.53 12.32 -11.40
C GLY A 69 -2.35 11.84 -10.55
N LYS A 70 -2.53 11.78 -9.22
CA LYS A 70 -1.50 11.39 -8.25
C LYS A 70 -0.82 10.05 -8.58
N GLY A 71 -1.56 9.05 -9.03
CA GLY A 71 -0.98 7.73 -9.33
C GLY A 71 -0.02 7.71 -10.50
N ALA A 72 -0.32 8.49 -11.54
CA ALA A 72 0.59 8.63 -12.66
C ALA A 72 1.89 9.36 -12.26
N LEU A 73 1.79 10.34 -11.34
CA LEU A 73 2.96 11.02 -10.78
C LEU A 73 3.76 10.08 -9.88
N ALA A 74 3.09 9.32 -9.03
CA ALA A 74 3.69 8.37 -8.10
C ALA A 74 4.44 7.25 -8.81
N GLN A 75 3.82 6.67 -9.84
CA GLN A 75 4.45 5.65 -10.67
C GLN A 75 5.70 6.20 -11.37
N LYS A 76 5.58 7.35 -12.04
CA LYS A 76 6.74 8.00 -12.71
C LYS A 76 7.87 8.34 -11.75
N LEU A 77 7.53 8.76 -10.53
CA LEU A 77 8.52 9.09 -9.50
C LEU A 77 9.24 7.82 -9.02
N ALA A 78 8.48 6.76 -8.76
CA ALA A 78 9.01 5.46 -8.36
C ALA A 78 9.94 4.87 -9.43
N ASP A 79 9.53 4.91 -10.70
CA ASP A 79 10.32 4.43 -11.84
C ASP A 79 11.63 5.19 -11.99
N LYS A 80 11.61 6.53 -11.81
CA LYS A 80 12.82 7.37 -11.90
C LYS A 80 13.79 7.15 -10.75
N LEU A 81 13.29 6.93 -9.54
CA LEU A 81 14.11 6.76 -8.33
C LEU A 81 14.49 5.30 -8.06
N GLY A 82 13.95 4.35 -8.83
CA GLY A 82 14.11 2.91 -8.60
C GLY A 82 13.46 2.44 -7.30
N MET A 83 12.39 3.11 -6.88
CA MET A 83 11.66 2.84 -5.64
C MET A 83 10.45 1.94 -5.90
N LEU A 84 9.95 1.27 -4.87
CA LEU A 84 8.73 0.49 -4.97
C LEU A 84 7.51 1.43 -5.00
N TYR A 85 6.68 1.31 -6.04
CA TYR A 85 5.39 1.98 -6.09
C TYR A 85 4.32 1.12 -5.41
N MET A 86 3.61 1.68 -4.42
CA MET A 86 2.37 1.09 -3.89
C MET A 86 1.18 2.00 -4.22
N PRO A 87 0.16 1.48 -4.95
CA PRO A 87 -1.01 2.26 -5.35
C PRO A 87 -1.95 2.52 -4.17
N GLU A 88 -2.90 3.46 -4.32
CA GLU A 88 -3.90 3.76 -3.30
C GLU A 88 -4.67 2.48 -2.92
N PRO A 89 -4.81 2.17 -1.63
CA PRO A 89 -5.39 0.91 -1.23
C PRO A 89 -6.91 0.99 -1.31
N ASP A 90 -7.51 -0.06 -1.88
CA ASP A 90 -8.97 -0.21 -1.98
C ASP A 90 -9.50 -1.03 -0.80
N VAL A 91 -10.83 -1.10 -0.63
CA VAL A 91 -11.51 -1.92 0.39
C VAL A 91 -11.02 -3.38 0.38
N HIS A 92 -10.70 -3.89 -0.81
CA HIS A 92 -10.20 -5.25 -1.06
C HIS A 92 -8.67 -5.39 -1.00
N TYR A 93 -7.95 -4.40 -0.47
CA TYR A 93 -6.48 -4.46 -0.34
C TYR A 93 -6.03 -5.73 0.40
N LEU A 94 -6.66 -6.05 1.53
CA LEU A 94 -6.28 -7.21 2.36
C LEU A 94 -6.47 -8.55 1.64
N GLU A 95 -7.50 -8.68 0.81
CA GLU A 95 -7.77 -9.88 0.03
C GLU A 95 -6.66 -10.07 -1.03
N ARG A 96 -6.26 -8.98 -1.69
CA ARG A 96 -5.15 -8.98 -2.66
C ARG A 96 -3.81 -9.32 -2.02
N VAL A 97 -3.51 -8.78 -0.84
CA VAL A 97 -2.26 -9.08 -0.12
C VAL A 97 -2.21 -10.54 0.34
N LYS A 98 -3.35 -11.13 0.74
CA LYS A 98 -3.45 -12.55 1.08
C LYS A 98 -3.29 -13.50 -0.11
N GLY A 99 -3.31 -12.98 -1.34
CA GLY A 99 -3.24 -13.80 -2.55
C GLY A 99 -4.50 -14.61 -2.80
N GLU A 100 -5.64 -14.16 -2.26
CA GLU A 100 -6.94 -14.75 -2.56
C GLU A 100 -7.36 -14.33 -3.97
N THR A 101 -7.62 -15.32 -4.85
CA THR A 101 -7.95 -15.07 -6.27
C THR A 101 -9.35 -14.50 -6.47
N GLU A 102 -10.23 -14.68 -5.49
CA GLU A 102 -11.63 -14.27 -5.53
C GLU A 102 -11.91 -13.22 -4.46
N LEU A 103 -12.63 -12.16 -4.85
CA LEU A 103 -13.08 -11.13 -3.92
C LEU A 103 -14.08 -11.75 -2.95
N GLN A 104 -13.89 -11.50 -1.66
CA GLN A 104 -14.87 -11.95 -0.67
C GLN A 104 -16.17 -11.17 -0.84
N ASP A 105 -17.28 -11.83 -0.54
CA ASP A 105 -18.58 -11.17 -0.52
C ASP A 105 -18.52 -10.01 0.50
N SER A 106 -19.06 -8.85 0.10
CA SER A 106 -19.16 -7.62 0.91
C SER A 106 -19.60 -7.89 2.36
N ARG A 107 -20.47 -8.89 2.56
CA ARG A 107 -20.94 -9.31 3.89
C ARG A 107 -19.82 -9.71 4.85
N PHE A 108 -18.76 -10.35 4.36
CA PHE A 108 -17.61 -10.77 5.16
C PHE A 108 -16.55 -9.67 5.27
N THR A 109 -16.48 -8.78 4.28
CA THR A 109 -15.60 -7.62 4.27
C THR A 109 -16.14 -6.45 5.11
N GLY A 110 -17.25 -6.67 5.84
CA GLY A 110 -17.82 -5.71 6.77
C GLY A 110 -18.74 -4.69 6.12
N ASP A 111 -19.35 -5.04 4.97
CA ASP A 111 -20.38 -4.30 4.22
C ASP A 111 -20.14 -2.79 4.13
N CYS A 112 -18.92 -2.45 3.74
CA CYS A 112 -18.45 -1.08 3.51
C CYS A 112 -18.35 -0.86 2.01
N SER A 113 -19.26 -0.08 1.43
CA SER A 113 -19.27 0.19 -0.01
C SER A 113 -19.07 1.67 -0.30
N LEU A 114 -18.05 1.96 -1.11
CA LEU A 114 -17.82 3.28 -1.69
C LEU A 114 -19.00 3.73 -2.55
N GLU A 115 -19.55 2.82 -3.36
CA GLU A 115 -20.69 3.15 -4.22
C GLU A 115 -21.91 3.58 -3.41
N LYS A 116 -22.21 2.84 -2.33
CA LYS A 116 -23.32 3.15 -1.43
C LYS A 116 -23.12 4.50 -0.72
N PHE A 117 -21.87 4.83 -0.38
CA PHE A 117 -21.52 6.13 0.20
C PHE A 117 -21.78 7.27 -0.79
N TYR A 118 -21.44 7.09 -2.06
CA TYR A 118 -21.70 8.11 -3.09
C TYR A 118 -23.19 8.29 -3.43
N THR A 119 -24.01 7.24 -3.31
CA THR A 119 -25.45 7.34 -3.57
C THR A 119 -26.23 7.94 -2.41
N ASP A 120 -25.92 7.53 -1.18
CA ASP A 120 -26.59 8.03 0.03
C ASP A 120 -25.58 8.12 1.19
N PRO A 121 -24.87 9.25 1.32
CA PRO A 121 -23.88 9.44 2.38
C PRO A 121 -24.52 9.56 3.77
N LYS A 122 -25.83 9.82 3.86
CA LYS A 122 -26.58 9.96 5.13
C LYS A 122 -27.42 8.71 5.45
N ALA A 123 -27.13 7.59 4.80
CA ALA A 123 -27.80 6.32 5.05
C ALA A 123 -27.79 5.97 6.55
N LYS A 124 -28.94 5.55 7.07
CA LYS A 124 -29.13 5.19 8.50
C LYS A 124 -28.25 4.02 8.95
N ASP A 125 -27.75 3.23 8.00
CA ASP A 125 -26.92 2.04 8.21
C ASP A 125 -25.50 2.36 8.71
N GLY A 126 -25.11 3.64 8.76
CA GLY A 126 -23.79 4.06 9.22
C GLY A 126 -22.65 3.69 8.28
N ASN A 127 -22.93 3.42 7.00
CA ASN A 127 -21.93 3.04 5.99
C ASN A 127 -20.80 4.06 5.88
N ALA A 128 -21.12 5.36 5.95
CA ALA A 128 -20.15 6.45 5.87
C ALA A 128 -18.98 6.29 6.86
N TYR A 129 -19.29 6.14 8.16
CA TYR A 129 -18.25 5.99 9.18
C TYR A 129 -17.55 4.62 9.11
N ARG A 130 -18.30 3.54 8.86
CA ARG A 130 -17.73 2.19 8.73
C ARG A 130 -16.71 2.12 7.60
N LEU A 131 -17.05 2.70 6.45
CA LEU A 131 -16.16 2.82 5.31
C LEU A 131 -14.90 3.63 5.66
N GLN A 132 -15.06 4.78 6.30
CA GLN A 132 -13.93 5.64 6.68
C GLN A 132 -12.98 4.93 7.67
N SER A 133 -13.53 4.28 8.70
CA SER A 133 -12.75 3.49 9.66
C SER A 133 -12.04 2.30 8.99
N ARG A 134 -12.71 1.62 8.05
CA ARG A 134 -12.10 0.54 7.29
C ARG A 134 -10.98 1.03 6.38
N MET A 135 -11.16 2.15 5.69
CA MET A 135 -10.15 2.77 4.86
C MET A 135 -8.93 3.22 5.67
N TYR A 136 -9.14 3.76 6.87
CA TYR A 136 -8.06 4.08 7.80
C TYR A 136 -7.23 2.84 8.16
N LEU A 137 -7.89 1.75 8.58
CA LEU A 137 -7.21 0.50 8.94
C LEU A 137 -6.43 -0.09 7.76
N ILE A 138 -7.01 -0.07 6.56
CA ILE A 138 -6.34 -0.56 5.35
C ILE A 138 -5.10 0.27 5.02
N ARG A 139 -5.18 1.61 5.10
CA ARG A 139 -4.01 2.48 4.90
C ARG A 139 -2.94 2.24 5.95
N LEU A 140 -3.32 1.96 7.19
CA LEU A 140 -2.38 1.62 8.25
C LEU A 140 -1.63 0.32 7.95
N ILE A 141 -2.35 -0.71 7.46
CA ILE A 141 -1.74 -1.99 7.08
C ILE A 141 -0.81 -1.81 5.88
N GLN A 142 -1.24 -1.08 4.84
CA GLN A 142 -0.36 -0.76 3.72
C GLN A 142 0.90 0.01 4.16
N TYR A 143 0.77 0.94 5.12
CA TYR A 143 1.92 1.66 5.65
C TYR A 143 2.88 0.74 6.42
N SER A 144 2.33 -0.24 7.16
CA SER A 144 3.13 -1.30 7.78
C SER A 144 3.88 -2.13 6.73
N ASP A 145 3.23 -2.52 5.64
CA ASP A 145 3.85 -3.27 4.55
C ASP A 145 4.98 -2.45 3.88
N ALA A 146 4.77 -1.13 3.73
CA ALA A 146 5.77 -0.21 3.20
C ALA A 146 7.00 -0.10 4.10
N ILE A 147 6.80 -0.01 5.42
CA ILE A 147 7.90 -0.01 6.40
C ILE A 147 8.60 -1.36 6.41
N GLU A 148 7.87 -2.47 6.39
CA GLU A 148 8.46 -3.80 6.32
C GLU A 148 9.34 -3.95 5.08
N HIS A 149 8.86 -3.51 3.91
CA HIS A 149 9.65 -3.52 2.67
C HIS A 149 10.91 -2.67 2.78
N LEU A 150 10.80 -1.46 3.32
CA LEU A 150 11.93 -0.55 3.52
C LEU A 150 12.97 -1.15 4.47
N LEU A 151 12.56 -1.71 5.62
CA LEU A 151 13.45 -2.27 6.63
C LEU A 151 14.09 -3.58 6.18
N SER A 152 13.36 -4.41 5.42
CA SER A 152 13.84 -5.71 4.94
C SER A 152 14.78 -5.57 3.74
N THR A 153 14.42 -4.76 2.74
CA THR A 153 15.18 -4.66 1.48
C THR A 153 16.11 -3.46 1.41
N GLY A 154 15.84 -2.41 2.19
CA GLY A 154 16.49 -1.11 2.04
C GLY A 154 16.01 -0.33 0.81
N GLN A 155 15.04 -0.81 0.05
CA GLN A 155 14.49 -0.06 -1.09
C GLN A 155 13.47 0.98 -0.61
N GLY A 156 13.57 2.20 -1.11
CA GLY A 156 12.59 3.24 -0.84
C GLY A 156 11.20 2.89 -1.38
N VAL A 157 10.16 3.48 -0.79
CA VAL A 157 8.76 3.26 -1.16
C VAL A 157 8.06 4.58 -1.47
N VAL A 158 7.31 4.61 -2.58
CA VAL A 158 6.42 5.69 -2.96
C VAL A 158 4.98 5.24 -2.77
N LEU A 159 4.24 5.96 -1.94
CA LEU A 159 2.86 5.67 -1.56
C LEU A 159 1.89 6.70 -2.12
N GLU A 160 0.71 6.26 -2.54
CA GLU A 160 -0.43 7.14 -2.77
C GLU A 160 -1.27 7.29 -1.51
N ARG A 161 -1.24 8.49 -0.92
CA ARG A 161 -1.85 8.79 0.38
C ARG A 161 -1.28 7.99 1.55
N SER A 162 -1.35 8.59 2.73
CA SER A 162 -0.86 7.99 3.97
C SER A 162 -1.94 7.98 5.05
N PRO A 163 -1.78 7.19 6.14
CA PRO A 163 -2.66 7.27 7.31
C PRO A 163 -2.76 8.69 7.88
N TYR A 164 -1.68 9.47 7.77
CA TYR A 164 -1.63 10.88 8.21
C TYR A 164 -2.58 11.78 7.41
N SER A 165 -2.74 11.50 6.12
CA SER A 165 -3.64 12.25 5.22
C SER A 165 -5.12 11.90 5.40
N ASP A 166 -5.46 10.82 6.12
CA ASP A 166 -6.84 10.32 6.17
C ASP A 166 -7.80 11.22 6.96
N MET A 167 -7.29 11.95 7.96
CA MET A 167 -8.11 12.83 8.81
C MET A 167 -8.87 13.90 8.03
N VAL A 168 -8.34 14.32 6.86
CA VAL A 168 -9.00 15.33 6.02
C VAL A 168 -10.33 14.85 5.46
N PHE A 169 -10.47 13.54 5.20
CA PHE A 169 -11.73 12.95 4.73
C PHE A 169 -12.76 12.92 5.85
N LEU A 170 -12.35 12.51 7.06
CA LEU A 170 -13.21 12.52 8.22
C LEU A 170 -13.72 13.93 8.54
N ASP A 171 -12.83 14.92 8.53
CA ASP A 171 -13.19 16.33 8.77
C ASP A 171 -14.15 16.86 7.71
N ALA A 172 -13.94 16.52 6.43
CA ALA A 172 -14.86 16.88 5.36
C ALA A 172 -16.24 16.23 5.55
N MET A 173 -16.28 14.95 5.92
CA MET A 173 -17.53 14.22 6.20
C MET A 173 -18.28 14.79 7.41
N PHE A 174 -17.56 15.24 8.43
CA PHE A 174 -18.15 15.88 9.61
C PHE A 174 -18.75 17.25 9.26
N LYS A 175 -18.02 18.07 8.49
CA LYS A 175 -18.50 19.39 8.02
C LYS A 175 -19.77 19.28 7.16
N GLN A 176 -19.89 18.24 6.34
CA GLN A 176 -21.09 17.98 5.54
C GLN A 176 -22.24 17.32 6.32
N GLY A 177 -22.02 16.99 7.59
CA GLY A 177 -23.00 16.34 8.46
C GLY A 177 -23.34 14.91 8.05
N TYR A 178 -22.40 14.18 7.45
CA TYR A 178 -22.56 12.76 7.14
C TYR A 178 -22.31 11.86 8.35
N ILE A 179 -21.45 12.32 9.27
CA ILE A 179 -21.07 11.58 10.47
C ILE A 179 -21.39 12.39 11.73
N ARG A 180 -21.61 11.68 12.83
CA ARG A 180 -21.89 12.27 14.14
C ARG A 180 -20.59 12.60 14.87
N LYS A 181 -20.66 13.50 15.85
CA LYS A 181 -19.50 13.90 16.66
C LYS A 181 -18.85 12.71 17.38
N GLN A 182 -19.65 11.78 17.90
CA GLN A 182 -19.16 10.58 18.59
C GLN A 182 -18.30 9.69 17.68
N CYS A 183 -18.59 9.68 16.36
CA CYS A 183 -17.79 8.94 15.39
C CYS A 183 -16.41 9.59 15.19
N VAL A 184 -16.34 10.93 15.24
CA VAL A 184 -15.07 11.65 15.16
C VAL A 184 -14.23 11.42 16.41
N GLU A 185 -14.86 11.47 17.59
CA GLU A 185 -14.20 11.17 18.87
C GLU A 185 -13.61 9.74 18.86
N HIS A 186 -14.40 8.75 18.44
CA HIS A 186 -13.92 7.37 18.32
C HIS A 186 -12.78 7.20 17.30
N TYR A 187 -12.83 7.90 16.17
CA TYR A 187 -11.73 7.89 15.21
C TYR A 187 -10.43 8.45 15.81
N ASN A 188 -10.53 9.57 16.55
CA ASN A 188 -9.37 10.17 17.19
C ASN A 188 -8.73 9.24 18.22
N GLU A 189 -9.54 8.53 19.02
CA GLU A 189 -9.02 7.50 19.94
C GLU A 189 -8.24 6.43 19.19
N ILE A 190 -8.79 5.88 18.10
CA ILE A 190 -8.11 4.86 17.28
C ILE A 190 -6.82 5.43 16.67
N LYS A 191 -6.88 6.66 16.16
CA LYS A 191 -5.73 7.34 15.55
C LYS A 191 -4.60 7.52 16.56
N ASP A 192 -4.93 8.01 17.76
CA ASP A 192 -3.94 8.34 18.79
C ASP A 192 -3.21 7.08 19.30
N ILE A 193 -3.90 5.95 19.42
CA ILE A 193 -3.28 4.67 19.82
C ILE A 193 -2.49 3.98 18.70
N SER A 194 -2.73 4.32 17.44
CA SER A 194 -2.15 3.59 16.29
C SER A 194 -1.06 4.36 15.57
N ILE A 195 -1.24 5.66 15.30
CA ILE A 195 -0.25 6.46 14.56
C ILE A 195 1.05 6.64 15.35
N CYS A 196 0.98 6.71 16.68
CA CYS A 196 2.16 6.94 17.53
C CYS A 196 3.21 5.82 17.46
N GLU A 197 2.83 4.61 17.04
CA GLU A 197 3.73 3.46 16.87
C GLU A 197 4.55 3.56 15.56
N PHE A 198 4.15 4.42 14.64
CA PHE A 198 4.79 4.56 13.33
C PHE A 198 5.54 5.88 13.21
N LEU A 199 6.69 5.83 12.54
CA LEU A 199 7.40 7.05 12.13
C LEU A 199 6.64 7.73 10.98
N PRO A 200 6.69 9.08 10.89
CA PRO A 200 6.11 9.79 9.76
C PRO A 200 6.86 9.53 8.46
N PRO A 201 6.22 9.72 7.29
CA PRO A 201 6.91 9.69 6.00
C PRO A 201 8.00 10.76 5.94
N HIS A 202 9.04 10.51 5.15
CA HIS A 202 10.19 11.40 5.05
C HIS A 202 9.89 12.63 4.20
N LEU A 203 9.03 12.48 3.20
CA LEU A 203 8.63 13.53 2.28
C LEU A 203 7.17 13.36 1.91
N VAL A 204 6.40 14.44 2.00
CA VAL A 204 5.03 14.53 1.52
C VAL A 204 5.01 15.46 0.31
N ILE A 205 4.57 14.95 -0.84
CA ILE A 205 4.37 15.74 -2.06
C ILE A 205 2.87 15.99 -2.20
N TYR A 206 2.45 17.23 -2.01
CA TYR A 206 1.05 17.60 -2.21
C TYR A 206 0.82 18.10 -3.64
N VAL A 207 -0.18 17.55 -4.31
CA VAL A 207 -0.61 17.99 -5.63
C VAL A 207 -1.81 18.93 -5.46
N ASP A 208 -1.54 20.22 -5.65
CA ASP A 208 -2.56 21.27 -5.65
C ASP A 208 -3.46 21.15 -6.88
N LEU A 209 -4.77 20.94 -6.66
CA LEU A 209 -5.78 21.03 -7.70
C LEU A 209 -7.05 21.70 -7.15
N PRO A 210 -7.55 22.78 -7.79
CA PRO A 210 -8.77 23.42 -7.34
C PRO A 210 -10.00 22.51 -7.49
N ALA A 211 -10.96 22.63 -6.58
CA ALA A 211 -12.16 21.79 -6.54
C ALA A 211 -12.98 21.85 -7.85
N GLU A 212 -13.03 23.02 -8.50
CA GLU A 212 -13.73 23.19 -9.77
C GLU A 212 -13.13 22.33 -10.90
N GLU A 213 -11.81 22.21 -10.94
CA GLU A 213 -11.12 21.36 -11.91
C GLU A 213 -11.29 19.89 -11.58
N VAL A 214 -11.31 19.52 -10.29
CA VAL A 214 -11.62 18.15 -9.85
C VAL A 214 -13.01 17.74 -10.36
N GLN A 215 -14.02 18.58 -10.14
CA GLN A 215 -15.39 18.30 -10.61
C GLN A 215 -15.45 18.17 -12.14
N LYS A 216 -14.75 19.01 -12.90
CA LYS A 216 -14.66 18.90 -14.37
C LYS A 216 -14.02 17.58 -14.80
N LYS A 217 -12.90 17.18 -14.18
CA LYS A 217 -12.21 15.92 -14.46
C LYS A 217 -13.06 14.70 -14.11
N LEU A 218 -13.77 14.73 -12.98
CA LEU A 218 -14.66 13.65 -12.57
C LEU A 218 -15.83 13.45 -13.55
N LYS A 219 -16.41 14.55 -14.05
CA LYS A 219 -17.43 14.51 -15.12
C LYS A 219 -16.89 13.89 -16.40
N GLN A 220 -15.66 14.26 -16.81
CA GLN A 220 -15.01 13.71 -18.00
C GLN A 220 -14.67 12.22 -17.87
N MET A 221 -14.32 11.76 -16.67
CA MET A 221 -14.04 10.35 -16.38
C MET A 221 -15.31 9.47 -16.35
N GLY A 222 -16.50 10.04 -16.54
CA GLY A 222 -17.77 9.30 -16.53
C GLY A 222 -18.18 8.78 -15.15
N LYS A 223 -17.48 9.21 -14.08
CA LYS A 223 -17.77 8.82 -12.69
C LYS A 223 -18.86 9.71 -12.09
N VAL A 224 -20.05 9.66 -12.67
CA VAL A 224 -21.20 10.52 -12.30
C VAL A 224 -21.53 10.43 -10.81
N ARG A 225 -21.33 9.26 -10.18
CA ARG A 225 -21.60 9.01 -8.76
C ARG A 225 -20.64 9.76 -7.82
N GLU A 226 -19.36 9.89 -8.18
CA GLU A 226 -18.37 10.60 -7.34
C GLU A 226 -18.62 12.12 -7.31
N THR A 227 -19.25 12.68 -8.35
CA THR A 227 -19.62 14.10 -8.41
C THR A 227 -20.74 14.51 -7.46
N ALA A 228 -21.53 13.57 -6.92
CA ALA A 228 -22.68 13.92 -6.07
C ALA A 228 -22.29 14.33 -4.63
N VAL A 229 -21.06 14.01 -4.21
CA VAL A 229 -20.57 14.18 -2.83
C VAL A 229 -19.51 15.28 -2.71
N LEU A 230 -19.09 15.88 -3.84
CA LEU A 230 -18.09 16.95 -3.92
C LEU A 230 -18.71 18.30 -4.28
#